data_AF-A0A7S2IPB5-F1
#
_entry.id   AF-A0A7S2IPB5-F1
#
_cell.length_a   1.000
_cell.length_b   1.000
_cell.length_c   1.000
_cell.angle_alpha   90.00
_cell.angle_beta   90.00
_cell.angle_gamma   90.00
#
_symmetry.space_group_name_H-M   'P 1'
#
loop_
_entity.id
_entity.type
_entity.pdbx_description
1 polymer ?
#
loop_
_entity_poly.entity_id
_entity_poly.type
_entity_poly.pdbx_seq_one_letter_code
_entity_poly.pdbx_strand_id
1 'polypeptide(L)'
;EKIEDVLVFTRGCSAEDRLTLIANFHSHDTKAIAVKTPWPKGANLFDVVAEKNPTHLPVGLDGTVQATLPPLGVLVLAAGGVKVVPPTVVSVTPRHGRVAELPAD
;
A
#
# COMPACT_ATOMS: atom_id res chain seq x y z
N GLU A 1 -11.18 2.99 14.61
CA GLU A 1 -11.45 1.70 15.28
C GLU A 1 -10.22 0.83 15.08
N LYS A 2 -9.69 0.25 16.15
CA LYS A 2 -8.52 -0.63 16.07
C LYS A 2 -9.05 -2.05 15.88
N ILE A 3 -8.77 -2.65 14.73
CA ILE A 3 -9.08 -4.06 14.47
C ILE A 3 -7.83 -4.82 14.89
N GLU A 4 -7.94 -5.69 15.90
CA GLU A 4 -6.81 -6.48 16.36
C GLU A 4 -6.23 -7.31 15.21
N ASP A 5 -4.90 -7.41 15.19
CA ASP A 5 -4.12 -8.13 14.19
C ASP A 5 -4.29 -7.65 12.73
N VAL A 6 -4.91 -6.49 12.50
CA VAL A 6 -4.99 -5.88 11.17
C VAL A 6 -4.27 -4.54 11.16
N LEU A 7 -3.28 -4.42 10.27
CA LEU A 7 -2.62 -3.16 10.00
C LEU A 7 -3.26 -2.50 8.79
N VAL A 8 -3.69 -1.25 8.97
CA VAL A 8 -4.15 -0.39 7.88
C VAL A 8 -3.23 0.83 7.84
N PHE A 9 -2.66 1.08 6.67
CA PHE A 9 -1.80 2.23 6.44
C PHE A 9 -2.10 2.87 5.10
N THR A 10 -2.20 4.21 5.07
CA THR A 10 -2.44 4.97 3.84
C THR A 10 -1.35 6.01 3.63
N ARG A 11 -0.84 6.11 2.40
CA ARG A 11 0.20 7.08 2.02
C ARG A 11 -0.08 7.66 0.65
N GLY A 12 0.25 8.94 0.44
CA GLY A 12 0.22 9.60 -0.86
C GLY A 12 -0.39 11.00 -0.81
N CYS A 13 0.18 11.91 -1.60
CA CYS A 13 -0.15 13.34 -1.55
C CYS A 13 -1.41 13.68 -2.36
N SER A 14 -1.60 13.06 -3.52
CA SER A 14 -2.78 13.20 -4.39
C SER A 14 -3.67 11.96 -4.27
N ALA A 15 -4.90 11.99 -4.80
CA ALA A 15 -5.76 10.81 -4.83
C ALA A 15 -5.24 9.73 -5.80
N GLU A 16 -4.53 10.15 -6.85
CA GLU A 16 -3.96 9.30 -7.91
C GLU A 16 -2.67 8.59 -7.46
N ASP A 17 -1.86 9.24 -6.61
CA ASP A 17 -0.62 8.68 -6.07
C ASP A 17 -0.82 8.08 -4.66
N ARG A 18 -2.09 7.89 -4.27
CA ARG A 18 -2.43 7.33 -2.96
C ARG A 18 -2.48 5.81 -3.02
N LEU A 19 -1.98 5.21 -1.96
CA LEU A 19 -2.02 3.77 -1.71
C LEU A 19 -2.53 3.52 -0.30
N THR A 20 -3.37 2.49 -0.15
CA THR A 20 -3.77 1.95 1.15
C THR A 20 -3.37 0.49 1.23
N LEU A 21 -2.50 0.18 2.17
CA LEU A 21 -2.14 -1.19 2.53
C LEU A 21 -3.04 -1.68 3.65
N ILE A 22 -3.54 -2.91 3.49
CA ILE A 22 -4.30 -3.63 4.49
C ILE A 22 -3.66 -5.00 4.66
N ALA A 23 -3.16 -5.31 5.85
CA ALA A 23 -2.52 -6.57 6.16
C ALA A 23 -3.16 -7.24 7.37
N ASN A 24 -3.51 -8.52 7.22
CA ASN A 24 -3.95 -9.38 8.30
C ASN A 24 -2.74 -10.13 8.86
N PHE A 25 -2.38 -9.89 10.12
CA PHE A 25 -1.30 -10.56 10.84
C PHE A 25 -1.77 -11.78 11.64
N HIS A 26 -3.07 -12.11 11.62
CA HIS A 26 -3.55 -13.34 12.23
C HIS A 26 -3.05 -14.54 11.43
N SER A 27 -2.52 -15.56 12.12
CA SER A 27 -1.93 -16.74 11.51
C SER A 27 -2.95 -17.76 11.00
N HIS A 28 -4.19 -17.70 11.51
CA HIS A 28 -5.20 -18.75 11.26
C HIS A 28 -6.57 -18.27 10.82
N ASP A 29 -6.89 -16.98 10.99
CA ASP A 29 -8.25 -16.48 10.79
C ASP A 29 -8.30 -15.55 9.60
N THR A 30 -9.34 -15.73 8.79
CA THR A 30 -9.76 -14.75 7.79
C THR A 30 -10.44 -13.58 8.50
N LYS A 31 -10.04 -12.36 8.18
CA LYS A 31 -10.65 -11.14 8.73
C LYS A 31 -11.47 -10.43 7.65
N ALA A 32 -12.73 -10.11 7.96
CA ALA A 32 -13.55 -9.20 7.19
C ALA A 32 -13.52 -7.83 7.86
N ILE A 33 -13.14 -6.80 7.10
CA ILE A 33 -12.92 -5.46 7.67
C ILE A 33 -13.52 -4.36 6.79
N ALA A 34 -13.98 -3.31 7.46
CA ALA A 34 -14.43 -2.07 6.84
C ALA A 34 -13.37 -0.99 7.07
N VAL A 35 -12.70 -0.55 6.00
CA VAL A 35 -11.65 0.47 6.08
C VAL A 35 -12.19 1.79 5.55
N LYS A 36 -12.18 2.84 6.37
CA LYS A 36 -12.43 4.20 5.87
C LYS A 36 -11.34 4.58 4.89
N THR A 37 -11.76 5.01 3.71
CA THR A 37 -10.83 5.38 2.67
C THR A 37 -10.91 6.87 2.38
N PRO A 38 -9.82 7.45 1.86
CA PRO A 38 -9.81 8.86 1.49
C PRO A 38 -10.21 9.11 0.03
N TRP A 39 -10.60 8.08 -0.71
CA TRP A 39 -11.13 8.23 -2.08
C TRP A 39 -12.61 8.60 -2.05
N PRO A 40 -13.13 9.24 -3.11
CA PRO A 40 -14.54 9.56 -3.19
C PRO A 40 -15.40 8.29 -3.24
N LYS A 41 -16.64 8.42 -2.76
CA LYS A 41 -17.65 7.37 -2.80
C LYS A 41 -17.87 6.91 -4.24
N GLY A 42 -18.00 5.60 -4.45
CA GLY A 42 -18.13 5.01 -5.78
C GLY A 42 -16.82 4.92 -6.58
N ALA A 43 -15.69 5.37 -6.03
CA ALA A 43 -14.39 5.08 -6.64
C ALA A 43 -14.13 3.58 -6.66
N ASN A 44 -13.50 3.09 -7.72
CA ASN A 44 -13.05 1.71 -7.81
C ASN A 44 -11.56 1.64 -7.47
N LEU A 45 -11.22 0.82 -6.48
CA LEU A 45 -9.84 0.55 -6.11
C LEU A 45 -9.41 -0.81 -6.63
N PHE A 46 -8.12 -0.92 -6.92
CA PHE A 46 -7.50 -2.12 -7.47
C PHE A 46 -6.40 -2.60 -6.54
N ASP A 47 -6.33 -3.90 -6.31
CA ASP A 47 -5.16 -4.51 -5.70
C ASP A 47 -3.98 -4.47 -6.68
N VAL A 48 -2.97 -3.66 -6.38
CA VAL A 48 -1.83 -3.42 -7.28
C VAL A 48 -0.70 -4.43 -7.10
N VAL A 49 -0.78 -5.32 -6.12
CA VAL A 49 0.21 -6.39 -5.91
C VAL A 49 -0.17 -7.69 -6.61
N ALA A 50 -1.47 -7.91 -6.83
CA ALA A 50 -1.95 -9.10 -7.54
C ALA A 50 -1.55 -9.06 -9.03
N GLU A 51 -0.60 -9.91 -9.42
CA GLU A 51 -0.16 -10.05 -10.81
C GLU A 51 -1.23 -10.65 -11.74
N LYS A 52 -2.19 -11.39 -11.19
CA LYS A 52 -3.29 -12.03 -11.94
C LYS A 52 -4.63 -11.75 -11.26
N ASN A 53 -5.61 -11.30 -12.04
CA ASN A 53 -6.97 -10.98 -11.60
C ASN A 53 -6.98 -10.08 -10.35
N PRO A 54 -6.50 -8.82 -10.47
CA PRO A 54 -6.45 -7.92 -9.34
C PRO A 54 -7.84 -7.76 -8.73
N THR A 55 -7.91 -7.80 -7.40
CA THR A 55 -9.19 -7.65 -6.70
C THR A 55 -9.68 -6.23 -6.89
N HIS A 56 -10.96 -6.10 -7.28
CA HIS A 56 -11.62 -4.82 -7.45
C HIS A 56 -12.51 -4.54 -6.25
N LEU A 57 -12.25 -3.45 -5.54
CA LEU A 57 -13.01 -3.06 -4.35
C LEU A 57 -13.60 -1.67 -4.53
N PRO A 58 -14.94 -1.54 -4.66
CA PRO A 58 -15.60 -0.24 -4.73
C PRO A 58 -15.62 0.43 -3.35
N VAL A 59 -15.46 1.75 -3.32
CA VAL A 59 -15.71 2.56 -2.14
C VAL A 59 -17.22 2.72 -1.93
N GLY A 60 -17.73 2.21 -0.82
CA GLY A 60 -19.12 2.27 -0.43
C GLY A 60 -19.64 3.70 -0.25
N LEU A 61 -20.97 3.83 -0.16
CA LEU A 61 -21.65 5.13 0.04
C LEU A 61 -21.35 5.75 1.42
N ASP A 62 -20.85 4.96 2.35
CA ASP A 62 -20.35 5.37 3.66
C ASP A 62 -18.87 5.82 3.62
N GLY A 63 -18.21 5.71 2.46
CA GLY A 63 -16.79 6.03 2.29
C GLY A 63 -15.85 4.91 2.76
N THR A 64 -16.36 3.70 2.99
CA THR A 64 -15.53 2.55 3.39
C THR A 64 -15.30 1.59 2.24
N VAL A 65 -14.21 0.83 2.33
CA VAL A 65 -13.97 -0.35 1.50
C VAL A 65 -14.08 -1.58 2.39
N GLN A 66 -14.87 -2.54 1.92
CA GLN A 66 -15.00 -3.84 2.56
C GLN A 66 -13.95 -4.78 1.97
N ALA A 67 -13.11 -5.35 2.82
CA ALA A 67 -12.07 -6.29 2.42
C ALA A 67 -12.13 -7.56 3.27
N THR A 68 -11.94 -8.70 2.60
CA THR A 68 -11.81 -10.01 3.26
C THR A 68 -10.39 -10.51 3.02
N LEU A 69 -9.61 -10.63 4.08
CA LEU A 69 -8.22 -11.04 4.03
C LEU A 69 -8.02 -12.42 4.65
N PRO A 70 -7.41 -13.38 3.93
CA PRO A 70 -7.04 -14.65 4.52
C PRO A 70 -5.96 -14.45 5.61
N PRO A 71 -5.63 -15.50 6.37
CA PRO A 71 -4.52 -15.44 7.32
C PRO A 71 -3.22 -15.02 6.64
N LEU A 72 -2.48 -14.09 7.26
CA LEU A 72 -1.25 -13.50 6.71
C LEU A 72 -1.42 -12.84 5.32
N GLY A 73 -2.65 -12.51 4.94
CA GLY A 73 -2.97 -11.89 3.66
C GLY A 73 -2.68 -10.39 3.64
N VAL A 74 -2.35 -9.87 2.46
CA VAL A 74 -2.16 -8.44 2.21
C VAL A 74 -2.95 -7.99 0.98
N LEU A 75 -3.51 -6.79 1.04
CA LEU A 75 -4.09 -6.07 -0.09
C LEU A 75 -3.45 -4.68 -0.17
N VAL A 76 -3.11 -4.23 -1.37
CA VAL A 76 -2.60 -2.87 -1.59
C VAL A 76 -3.48 -2.17 -2.62
N LEU A 77 -4.27 -1.21 -2.16
CA LEU A 77 -5.32 -0.57 -2.94
C LEU A 77 -4.88 0.78 -3.48
N ALA A 78 -5.18 1.03 -4.76
CA ALA A 78 -4.99 2.32 -5.43
C ALA A 78 -6.21 2.68 -6.29
N ALA A 79 -6.48 3.98 -6.47
CA ALA A 79 -7.46 4.46 -7.45
C ALA A 79 -6.77 4.67 -8.81
N GLY A 80 -6.60 3.60 -9.57
CA GLY A 80 -5.96 3.63 -10.88
C GLY A 80 -5.33 2.30 -11.25
N GLY A 81 -5.09 2.10 -12.55
CA GLY A 81 -4.33 0.93 -13.02
C GLY A 81 -2.88 0.95 -12.50
N VAL A 82 -2.19 -0.19 -12.65
CA VAL A 82 -0.79 -0.36 -12.24
C VAL A 82 0.08 0.77 -12.80
N LYS A 83 0.57 1.65 -11.91
CA LYS A 83 1.50 2.73 -12.28
C LYS A 83 2.91 2.21 -12.12
N VAL A 84 3.66 2.12 -13.22
CA VAL A 84 5.09 1.84 -13.17
C VAL A 84 5.78 3.04 -12.56
N VAL A 85 6.13 2.94 -11.28
CA VAL A 85 6.95 3.95 -10.60
C VAL A 85 8.41 3.64 -10.94
N PRO A 86 9.14 4.54 -11.63
CA PRO A 86 10.55 4.29 -11.91
C PRO A 86 11.32 4.18 -10.59
N PRO A 87 12.20 3.17 -10.43
CA PRO A 87 12.99 3.03 -9.22
C PRO A 87 13.82 4.31 -9.02
N THR A 88 13.50 5.04 -7.95
CA THR A 88 14.23 6.25 -7.58
C THR A 88 15.06 5.93 -6.35
N VAL A 89 16.38 5.84 -6.51
CA VAL A 89 17.29 5.73 -5.38
C VAL A 89 17.41 7.11 -4.74
N VAL A 90 16.67 7.32 -3.66
CA VAL A 90 16.62 8.63 -2.97
C VAL A 90 17.92 8.92 -2.20
N SER A 91 18.61 7.89 -1.69
CA SER A 91 19.97 8.00 -1.18
C SER A 91 20.61 6.61 -0.98
N VAL A 92 21.93 6.55 -0.98
CA VAL A 92 22.73 5.37 -0.58
C VAL A 92 23.72 5.82 0.49
N THR A 93 23.76 5.12 1.63
CA THR A 93 24.75 5.35 2.70
C THR A 93 25.23 4.01 3.27
N PRO A 94 26.55 3.74 3.32
CA PRO A 94 27.64 4.60 2.86
C PRO A 94 27.72 4.68 1.33
N ARG A 95 28.11 5.84 0.80
CA ARG A 95 28.38 6.01 -0.63
C ARG A 95 29.68 5.28 -0.96
N HIS A 96 29.60 4.14 -1.66
CA HIS A 96 30.79 3.50 -2.23
C HIS A 96 31.41 4.46 -3.25
N GLY A 97 32.62 4.96 -3.00
CA GLY A 97 33.33 5.88 -3.91
C GLY A 97 33.98 7.10 -3.27
N ARG A 98 33.78 7.40 -1.97
CA ARG A 98 34.65 8.34 -1.27
C ARG A 98 35.94 7.61 -0.85
N VAL A 99 36.84 7.40 -1.81
CA VAL A 99 38.25 7.31 -1.45
C VAL A 99 38.59 8.68 -0.87
N ALA A 100 39.00 8.72 0.39
CA ALA A 100 39.51 9.94 0.99
C ALA A 100 40.66 10.41 0.10
N GLU A 101 40.52 11.58 -0.52
CA GLU A 101 41.66 12.33 -1.04
C GLU A 101 42.52 12.67 0.19
N LEU A 102 43.47 11.81 0.51
CA LEU A 102 44.55 12.14 1.43
C LEU A 102 45.42 13.17 0.71
N PRO A 103 45.84 14.25 1.37
CA PRO A 103 46.76 15.21 0.76
C PRO A 103 48.06 14.49 0.41
N ALA A 104 48.55 14.72 -0.81
CA ALA A 104 49.87 14.29 -1.22
C ALA A 104 50.90 15.21 -0.54
N ASP A 105 51.80 14.62 0.26
CA ASP A 105 53.04 15.27 0.71
C ASP A 105 54.03 15.42 -0.44
#